data_AF-A0A7V9C709-F1
#
_entry.id   AF-A0A7V9C709-F1
#
_cell.length_a   1.000
_cell.length_b   1.000
_cell.length_c   1.000
_cell.angle_alpha   90.00
_cell.angle_beta   90.00
_cell.angle_gamma   90.00
#
_symmetry.space_group_name_H-M   'P 1'
#
loop_
_entity.id
_entity.type
_entity.pdbx_description
1 polymer ?
#
loop_
_entity_poly.entity_id
_entity_poly.type
_entity_poly.pdbx_seq_one_letter_code
_entity_poly.pdbx_strand_id
1 'polypeptide(L)'
;MFDALETWSETVDDRQVEAWEEQLRRIEADIATLRAHQTQLIRRLDRHQPDTAAGMATMGNWVSAHLDVSSQTGDRLWQVARAADPRIDNMMATGRCGLDRAAALVKLKAAGITDHQFTQVVDGYSLGRLYGLLDRLRTVTTDDEQTGFAHRYLVIQPSLDDAVYKLWGVLPGIDGRVVEQALHRRETQLPVLPGQGQGLGQRRADALASICLDALTGVDPTGLHNRAVTVAEVFVDADIAAESAGEAGATLSTGLRVGPETLAEILCEGAARVIITDGMHPVAYTDRT
;
A
#
# COMPACT_ATOMS: atom_id res chain seq x y z
N MET A 1 4.83 -34.46 -7.40
CA MET A 1 3.83 -35.52 -7.18
C MET A 1 2.81 -35.00 -6.17
N PHE A 2 2.10 -33.94 -6.54
CA PHE A 2 0.86 -33.51 -5.89
C PHE A 2 -0.21 -33.92 -6.89
N ASP A 3 -0.90 -35.00 -6.56
CA ASP A 3 -1.92 -35.60 -7.41
C ASP A 3 -3.29 -35.03 -7.03
N ALA A 4 -4.13 -34.87 -8.05
CA ALA A 4 -5.55 -34.51 -8.00
C ALA A 4 -5.97 -33.17 -7.34
N LEU A 5 -6.39 -32.24 -8.20
CA LEU A 5 -7.45 -31.28 -7.90
C LEU A 5 -8.72 -32.08 -7.57
N GLU A 6 -8.92 -32.42 -6.29
CA GLU A 6 -10.17 -33.00 -5.80
C GLU A 6 -11.30 -32.00 -6.02
N THR A 7 -12.31 -32.45 -6.75
CA THR A 7 -13.64 -31.83 -6.87
C THR A 7 -14.27 -31.68 -5.48
N TRP A 8 -14.39 -30.44 -5.00
CA TRP A 8 -15.04 -30.09 -3.73
C TRP A 8 -16.55 -30.31 -3.83
N SER A 9 -17.00 -31.53 -3.53
CA SER A 9 -18.41 -31.84 -3.29
C SER A 9 -18.53 -33.00 -2.29
N GLU A 10 -17.85 -32.88 -1.15
CA GLU A 10 -18.19 -33.66 0.05
C GLU A 10 -18.98 -32.77 1.02
N THR A 11 -20.13 -33.27 1.47
CA THR A 11 -20.83 -32.72 2.63
C THR A 11 -19.90 -32.86 3.84
N VAL A 12 -19.14 -31.82 4.13
CA VAL A 12 -18.22 -31.76 5.27
C VAL A 12 -19.05 -31.86 6.56
N ASP A 13 -18.77 -32.88 7.37
CA ASP A 13 -19.37 -33.07 8.70
C ASP A 13 -18.64 -32.19 9.73
N ASP A 14 -19.36 -31.72 10.76
CA ASP A 14 -18.81 -30.84 11.81
C ASP A 14 -17.60 -31.49 12.51
N ARG A 15 -17.61 -32.81 12.66
CA ARG A 15 -16.47 -33.58 13.22
C ARG A 15 -15.22 -33.51 12.35
N GLN A 16 -15.38 -33.43 11.04
CA GLN A 16 -14.26 -33.33 10.10
C GLN A 16 -13.66 -31.92 10.16
N VAL A 17 -14.50 -30.88 10.30
CA VAL A 17 -14.04 -29.50 10.55
C VAL A 17 -13.25 -29.43 11.85
N GLU A 18 -13.76 -29.99 12.95
CA GLU A 18 -13.06 -30.01 14.25
C GLU A 18 -11.70 -30.71 14.16
N ALA A 19 -11.61 -31.84 13.44
CA ALA A 19 -10.36 -32.55 13.23
C ALA A 19 -9.34 -31.71 12.44
N TRP A 20 -9.79 -30.99 11.41
CA TRP A 20 -8.93 -30.09 10.64
C TRP A 20 -8.47 -28.88 11.46
N GLU A 21 -9.34 -28.29 12.26
CA GLU A 21 -8.96 -27.21 13.17
C GLU A 21 -7.89 -27.65 14.17
N GLU A 22 -8.07 -28.83 14.77
CA GLU A 22 -7.10 -29.39 15.71
C GLU A 22 -5.77 -29.69 15.02
N GLN A 23 -5.80 -30.22 13.79
CA GLN A 23 -4.59 -30.44 13.01
C GLN A 23 -3.87 -29.13 12.68
N LEU A 24 -4.59 -28.08 12.29
CA LEU A 24 -4.00 -26.74 12.05
C LEU A 24 -3.34 -26.19 13.32
N ARG A 25 -3.99 -26.31 14.48
CA ARG A 25 -3.41 -25.87 15.77
C ARG A 25 -2.13 -26.61 16.11
N ARG A 26 -2.07 -27.92 15.86
CA ARG A 26 -0.86 -28.74 16.08
C ARG A 26 0.29 -28.32 15.17
N ILE A 27 0.01 -28.12 13.89
CA ILE A 27 1.03 -27.66 12.93
C ILE A 27 1.59 -26.30 13.36
N GLU A 28 0.75 -25.37 13.78
CA GLU A 28 1.21 -24.08 14.29
C GLU A 28 2.02 -24.20 15.59
N ALA A 29 1.67 -25.12 16.48
CA ALA A 29 2.46 -25.39 17.69
C ALA A 29 3.85 -25.97 17.37
N ASP A 30 3.94 -26.85 16.37
CA ASP A 30 5.22 -27.39 15.87
C ASP A 30 6.06 -26.30 15.21
N ILE A 31 5.45 -25.45 14.38
CA ILE A 31 6.10 -24.28 13.78
C ILE A 31 6.63 -23.36 14.89
N ALA A 32 5.82 -23.04 15.90
CA ALA A 32 6.23 -22.20 17.04
C ALA A 32 7.46 -22.76 17.76
N THR A 33 7.49 -24.07 17.98
CA THR A 33 8.62 -24.76 18.62
C THR A 33 9.88 -24.69 17.75
N LEU A 34 9.76 -24.88 16.43
CA LEU A 34 10.87 -24.71 15.49
C LEU A 34 11.35 -23.26 15.42
N ARG A 35 10.45 -22.29 15.47
CA ARG A 35 10.81 -20.86 15.56
C ARG A 35 11.52 -20.55 16.88
N ALA A 36 11.15 -21.18 17.99
CA ALA A 36 11.88 -21.05 19.26
C ALA A 36 13.33 -21.53 19.14
N HIS A 37 13.57 -22.61 18.42
CA HIS A 37 14.92 -23.08 18.15
C HIS A 37 15.70 -22.10 17.24
N GLN A 38 15.04 -21.54 16.22
CA GLN A 38 15.65 -20.52 15.36
C GLN A 38 16.05 -19.27 16.14
N THR A 39 15.20 -18.74 17.03
CA THR A 39 15.53 -17.55 17.84
C THR A 39 16.73 -17.82 18.75
N GLN A 40 16.87 -19.03 19.30
CA GLN A 40 18.06 -19.43 20.05
C GLN A 40 19.33 -19.46 19.18
N LEU A 41 19.26 -20.02 17.97
CA LEU A 41 20.40 -20.03 17.05
C LEU A 41 20.79 -18.61 16.61
N ILE A 42 19.80 -17.77 16.28
CA ILE A 42 20.02 -16.36 15.94
C ILE A 42 20.69 -15.63 17.10
N ARG A 43 20.24 -15.85 18.35
CA ARG A 43 20.89 -15.27 19.54
C ARG A 43 22.34 -15.71 19.68
N ARG A 44 22.69 -16.94 19.28
CA ARG A 44 24.08 -17.40 19.27
C ARG A 44 24.88 -16.73 18.17
N LEU A 45 24.31 -16.59 16.97
CA LEU A 45 24.92 -15.92 15.81
C LEU A 45 25.13 -14.43 16.04
N ASP A 46 24.19 -13.74 16.70
CA ASP A 46 24.24 -12.30 16.99
C ASP A 46 25.50 -11.91 17.76
N ARG A 47 26.02 -12.80 18.61
CA ARG A 47 27.31 -12.62 19.33
C ARG A 47 28.53 -12.55 18.42
N HIS A 48 28.42 -13.03 17.18
CA HIS A 48 29.49 -13.06 16.20
C HIS A 48 29.30 -12.03 15.07
N GLN A 49 28.22 -11.25 15.10
CA GLN A 49 27.91 -10.18 14.15
C GLN A 49 28.11 -10.55 12.64
N PRO A 50 27.58 -11.71 12.18
CA PRO A 50 27.70 -12.13 10.78
C PRO A 50 27.00 -11.17 9.81
N ASP A 51 26.04 -10.40 10.28
CA ASP A 51 25.38 -9.32 9.55
C ASP A 51 26.38 -8.23 9.13
N THR A 52 27.25 -7.82 10.05
CA THR A 52 28.30 -6.82 9.75
C THR A 52 29.29 -7.36 8.74
N ALA A 53 29.71 -8.62 8.88
CA ALA A 53 30.61 -9.27 7.93
C ALA A 53 30.00 -9.40 6.52
N ALA A 54 28.68 -9.55 6.44
CA ALA A 54 27.92 -9.62 5.18
C ALA A 54 27.52 -8.23 4.62
N GLY A 55 27.89 -7.13 5.28
CA GLY A 55 27.50 -5.78 4.87
C GLY A 55 26.02 -5.47 5.05
N MET A 56 25.31 -6.20 5.92
CA MET A 56 23.90 -6.01 6.19
C MET A 56 23.69 -4.99 7.31
N ALA A 57 22.64 -4.16 7.20
CA ALA A 57 22.35 -3.12 8.18
C ALA A 57 21.93 -3.68 9.57
N THR A 58 21.28 -4.84 9.59
CA THR A 58 20.83 -5.50 10.82
C THR A 58 20.91 -7.01 10.67
N MET A 59 20.98 -7.71 11.80
CA MET A 59 20.79 -9.17 11.87
C MET A 59 19.42 -9.61 11.33
N GLY A 60 18.37 -8.79 11.45
CA GLY A 60 17.07 -9.05 10.81
C GLY A 60 17.19 -9.18 9.29
N ASN A 61 17.91 -8.25 8.65
CA ASN A 61 18.18 -8.31 7.21
C ASN A 61 19.03 -9.54 6.83
N TRP A 62 20.02 -9.88 7.66
CA TRP A 62 20.81 -11.11 7.46
C TRP A 62 19.94 -12.37 7.51
N VAL A 63 19.05 -12.46 8.50
CA VAL A 63 18.11 -13.59 8.67
C VAL A 63 17.18 -13.71 7.46
N SER A 64 16.57 -12.61 7.02
CA SER A 64 15.69 -12.63 5.85
C SER A 64 16.42 -13.07 4.58
N ALA A 65 17.64 -12.55 4.35
CA ALA A 65 18.42 -12.88 3.17
C ALA A 65 18.87 -14.35 3.13
N HIS A 66 19.13 -14.98 4.28
CA HIS A 66 19.68 -16.34 4.34
C HIS A 66 18.65 -17.43 4.59
N LEU A 67 17.49 -17.11 5.19
CA LEU A 67 16.45 -18.08 5.53
C LEU A 67 15.25 -18.06 4.57
N ASP A 68 15.30 -17.25 3.51
CA ASP A 68 14.21 -17.09 2.54
C ASP A 68 12.86 -16.75 3.22
N VAL A 69 12.91 -15.77 4.11
CA VAL A 69 11.72 -15.27 4.82
C VAL A 69 11.55 -13.77 4.59
N SER A 70 10.31 -13.28 4.67
CA SER A 70 10.03 -11.85 4.55
C SER A 70 10.82 -11.02 5.56
N SER A 71 11.08 -9.75 5.24
CA SER A 71 11.72 -8.79 6.16
C SER A 71 11.03 -8.74 7.51
N GLN A 72 9.70 -8.72 7.51
CA GLN A 72 8.88 -8.76 8.71
C GLN A 72 9.14 -10.00 9.58
N THR A 73 9.30 -11.18 8.96
CA THR A 73 9.58 -12.43 9.68
C THR A 73 11.00 -12.42 10.25
N GLY A 74 11.99 -11.96 9.47
CA GLY A 74 13.37 -11.83 9.91
C GLY A 74 13.52 -10.87 11.09
N ASP A 75 12.86 -9.71 11.03
CA ASP A 75 12.84 -8.73 12.11
C ASP A 75 12.20 -9.28 13.38
N ARG A 76 11.08 -10.01 13.26
CA ARG A 76 10.43 -10.64 14.42
C ARG A 76 11.32 -11.70 15.06
N LEU A 77 11.95 -12.55 14.25
CA LEU A 77 12.89 -13.56 14.73
C LEU A 77 14.07 -12.93 15.48
N TRP A 78 14.68 -11.90 14.88
CA TRP A 78 15.78 -11.17 15.51
C TRP A 78 15.34 -10.45 16.78
N GLN A 79 14.18 -9.79 16.78
CA GLN A 79 13.65 -9.09 17.95
C GLN A 79 13.45 -10.04 19.14
N VAL A 80 12.83 -11.20 18.91
CA VAL A 80 12.63 -12.21 19.96
C VAL A 80 13.96 -12.80 20.42
N ALA A 81 14.87 -13.08 19.48
CA ALA A 81 16.22 -13.55 19.80
C ALA A 81 16.97 -12.57 20.69
N ARG A 82 16.94 -11.27 20.37
CA ARG A 82 17.64 -10.20 21.10
C ARG A 82 17.05 -9.94 22.48
N ALA A 83 15.73 -9.98 22.64
CA ALA A 83 15.08 -9.72 23.92
C ALA A 83 15.36 -10.80 24.98
N ALA A 84 15.60 -12.03 24.54
CA ALA A 84 16.01 -13.14 25.40
C ALA A 84 15.15 -13.36 26.65
N ASP A 85 13.82 -13.19 26.50
CA ASP A 85 12.87 -13.32 27.60
C ASP A 85 12.57 -14.79 27.91
N PRO A 86 12.90 -15.31 29.12
CA PRO A 86 12.72 -16.72 29.42
C PRO A 86 11.26 -17.19 29.40
N ARG A 87 10.30 -16.31 29.73
CA ARG A 87 8.87 -16.67 29.73
C ARG A 87 8.37 -16.80 28.30
N ILE A 88 8.73 -15.86 27.42
CA ILE A 88 8.35 -15.90 26.00
C ILE A 88 9.04 -17.07 25.31
N ASP A 89 10.33 -17.31 25.58
CA ASP A 89 11.09 -18.45 25.07
C ASP A 89 10.41 -19.78 25.46
N ASN A 90 9.98 -19.93 26.72
CA ASN A 90 9.28 -21.12 27.19
C ASN A 90 7.91 -21.31 26.51
N MET A 91 7.14 -20.23 26.32
CA MET A 91 5.86 -20.29 25.63
C MET A 91 6.00 -20.72 24.18
N MET A 92 7.03 -20.23 23.46
CA MET A 92 7.29 -20.68 22.09
C MET A 92 7.77 -22.13 22.07
N ALA A 93 8.67 -22.51 22.96
CA ALA A 93 9.22 -23.87 23.05
C ALA A 93 8.18 -24.94 23.41
N THR A 94 7.05 -24.54 24.00
CA THR A 94 5.91 -25.42 24.33
C THR A 94 4.77 -25.31 23.32
N GLY A 95 4.94 -24.55 22.23
CA GLY A 95 3.91 -24.32 21.22
C GLY A 95 2.73 -23.46 21.71
N ARG A 96 2.80 -22.87 22.91
CA ARG A 96 1.72 -22.01 23.46
C ARG A 96 1.63 -20.66 22.77
N CYS A 97 2.68 -20.18 22.09
CA CYS A 97 2.62 -18.98 21.27
C CYS A 97 3.47 -19.05 20.00
N GLY A 98 2.89 -18.61 18.88
CA GLY A 98 3.61 -18.41 17.62
C GLY A 98 4.48 -17.15 17.63
N LEU A 99 5.29 -17.00 16.57
CA LEU A 99 6.27 -15.93 16.41
C LEU A 99 5.67 -14.52 16.52
N ASP A 100 4.51 -14.29 15.89
CA ASP A 100 3.86 -12.97 15.88
C ASP A 100 3.44 -12.52 17.28
N ARG A 101 2.89 -13.46 18.07
CA ARG A 101 2.54 -13.21 19.47
C ARG A 101 3.79 -12.96 20.30
N ALA A 102 4.83 -13.78 20.13
CA ALA A 102 6.09 -13.60 20.84
C ALA A 102 6.71 -12.22 20.59
N ALA A 103 6.78 -11.80 19.33
CA ALA A 103 7.30 -10.47 18.96
C ALA A 103 6.44 -9.33 19.55
N ALA A 104 5.11 -9.47 19.53
CA ALA A 104 4.23 -8.49 20.15
C ALA A 104 4.43 -8.41 21.68
N LEU A 105 4.56 -9.54 22.37
CA LEU A 105 4.81 -9.60 23.81
C LEU A 105 6.17 -8.99 24.18
N VAL A 106 7.21 -9.22 23.40
CA VAL A 106 8.52 -8.58 23.57
C VAL A 106 8.39 -7.05 23.52
N LYS A 107 7.67 -6.52 22.51
CA LYS A 107 7.43 -5.08 22.39
C LYS A 107 6.62 -4.52 23.55
N LEU A 108 5.58 -5.23 23.99
CA LEU A 108 4.75 -4.80 25.12
C LEU A 108 5.57 -4.74 26.42
N LYS A 109 6.43 -5.74 26.65
CA LYS A 109 7.33 -5.74 27.81
C LYS A 109 8.33 -4.59 27.75
N ALA A 110 8.88 -4.31 26.57
CA ALA A 110 9.74 -3.14 26.36
C ALA A 110 9.00 -1.81 26.60
N ALA A 111 7.69 -1.76 26.31
CA ALA A 111 6.81 -0.63 26.61
C ALA A 111 6.39 -0.54 28.09
N GLY A 112 6.91 -1.42 28.97
CA GLY A 112 6.76 -1.28 30.41
C GLY A 112 5.48 -1.86 31.00
N ILE A 113 4.79 -2.79 30.33
CA ILE A 113 3.65 -3.47 30.95
C ILE A 113 4.08 -4.25 32.21
N THR A 114 3.23 -4.24 33.23
CA THR A 114 3.47 -4.97 34.49
C THR A 114 3.33 -6.49 34.30
N ASP A 115 3.94 -7.27 35.19
CA ASP A 115 3.81 -8.74 35.21
C ASP A 115 2.35 -9.21 35.31
N HIS A 116 1.51 -8.49 36.07
CA HIS A 116 0.07 -8.78 36.17
C HIS A 116 -0.64 -8.57 34.83
N GLN A 117 -0.35 -7.45 34.13
CA GLN A 117 -0.89 -7.18 32.81
C GLN A 117 -0.39 -8.22 31.79
N PHE A 118 0.86 -8.64 31.88
CA PHE A 118 1.45 -9.64 30.99
C PHE A 118 0.65 -10.95 31.00
N THR A 119 0.29 -11.47 32.17
CA THR A 119 -0.49 -12.71 32.29
C THR A 119 -1.88 -12.57 31.63
N GLN A 120 -2.58 -11.46 31.87
CA GLN A 120 -3.90 -11.20 31.26
C GLN A 120 -3.83 -11.09 29.73
N VAL A 121 -2.74 -10.49 29.23
CA VAL A 121 -2.47 -10.29 27.81
C VAL A 121 -2.13 -11.61 27.11
N VAL A 122 -1.36 -12.49 27.77
CA VAL A 122 -0.95 -13.79 27.22
C VAL A 122 -2.16 -14.69 26.95
N ASP A 123 -3.04 -14.85 27.94
CA ASP A 123 -4.11 -15.85 27.88
C ASP A 123 -5.44 -15.31 27.28
N GLY A 124 -5.64 -13.98 27.24
CA GLY A 124 -6.97 -13.41 26.89
C GLY A 124 -7.05 -12.61 25.58
N TYR A 125 -5.93 -12.23 24.96
CA TYR A 125 -5.94 -11.25 23.86
C TYR A 125 -5.70 -11.94 22.51
N SER A 126 -6.50 -11.60 21.50
CA SER A 126 -6.19 -11.92 20.10
C SER A 126 -4.99 -11.09 19.61
N LEU A 127 -4.32 -11.53 18.53
CA LEU A 127 -3.22 -10.76 17.93
C LEU A 127 -3.62 -9.32 17.60
N GLY A 128 -4.83 -9.11 17.04
CA GLY A 128 -5.35 -7.76 16.77
C GLY A 128 -5.47 -6.89 18.01
N ARG A 129 -5.91 -7.46 19.15
CA ARG A 129 -5.92 -6.74 20.44
C ARG A 129 -4.51 -6.45 20.96
N LEU A 130 -3.55 -7.36 20.76
CA LEU A 130 -2.15 -7.09 21.11
C LEU A 130 -1.58 -5.92 20.32
N TYR A 131 -1.81 -5.90 19.01
CA TYR A 131 -1.36 -4.80 18.16
C TYR A 131 -2.04 -3.48 18.50
N GLY A 132 -3.35 -3.49 18.82
CA GLY A 132 -4.04 -2.28 19.29
C GLY A 132 -3.52 -1.79 20.65
N LEU A 133 -3.13 -2.68 21.56
CA LEU A 133 -2.49 -2.30 22.82
C LEU A 133 -1.08 -1.72 22.58
N LEU A 134 -0.29 -2.33 21.70
CA LEU A 134 1.01 -1.81 21.29
C LEU A 134 0.92 -0.41 20.71
N ASP A 135 -0.07 -0.16 19.86
CA ASP A 135 -0.31 1.16 19.27
C ASP A 135 -0.60 2.21 20.36
N ARG A 136 -1.43 1.87 21.35
CA ARG A 136 -1.74 2.76 22.49
C ARG A 136 -0.56 3.01 23.42
N LEU A 137 0.30 2.01 23.59
CA LEU A 137 1.49 2.09 24.46
C LEU A 137 2.72 2.61 23.70
N ARG A 138 2.64 2.75 22.38
CA ARG A 138 3.71 3.30 21.57
C ARG A 138 3.97 4.72 22.03
N THR A 139 5.10 4.91 22.67
CA THR A 139 5.61 6.25 22.95
C THR A 139 6.15 6.78 21.64
N VAL A 140 5.56 7.85 21.12
CA VAL A 140 6.14 8.57 19.98
C VAL A 140 7.36 9.29 20.53
N THR A 141 8.55 8.78 20.22
CA THR A 141 9.78 9.46 20.62
C THR A 141 10.03 10.66 19.72
N THR A 142 10.81 11.62 20.20
CA THR A 142 11.21 12.78 19.40
C THR A 142 12.01 12.37 18.16
N ASP A 143 12.71 11.22 18.23
CA ASP A 143 13.46 10.63 17.13
C ASP A 143 12.53 9.97 16.08
N ASP A 144 11.46 9.29 16.52
CA ASP A 144 10.41 8.77 15.61
C ASP A 144 9.68 9.92 14.89
N GLU A 145 9.41 11.01 15.60
CA GLU A 145 8.78 12.21 15.05
C GLU A 145 9.73 12.95 14.11
N GLN A 146 11.01 13.10 14.47
CA GLN A 146 12.04 13.64 13.59
C GLN A 146 12.26 12.77 12.36
N THR A 147 12.16 11.44 12.46
CA THR A 147 12.31 10.57 11.30
C THR A 147 11.15 10.76 10.32
N GLY A 148 9.90 10.75 10.81
CA GLY A 148 8.72 11.01 9.98
C GLY A 148 8.67 12.44 9.42
N PHE A 149 9.14 13.42 10.19
CA PHE A 149 9.17 14.83 9.80
C PHE A 149 10.35 15.14 8.87
N ALA A 150 11.58 14.76 9.20
CA ALA A 150 12.78 15.09 8.46
C ALA A 150 12.95 14.26 7.18
N HIS A 151 12.43 13.02 7.14
CA HIS A 151 12.43 12.17 5.94
C HIS A 151 11.10 12.22 5.19
N ARG A 152 10.27 13.24 5.40
CA ARG A 152 9.09 13.43 4.55
C ARG A 152 9.54 13.77 3.13
N TYR A 153 9.02 13.04 2.15
CA TYR A 153 9.31 13.30 0.75
C TYR A 153 8.13 12.85 -0.11
N LEU A 154 8.02 13.45 -1.28
CA LEU A 154 7.14 13.01 -2.34
C LEU A 154 7.97 12.94 -3.62
N VAL A 155 8.02 11.77 -4.24
CA VAL A 155 8.60 11.57 -5.56
C VAL A 155 7.47 11.54 -6.58
N ILE A 156 7.66 12.28 -7.66
CA ILE A 156 6.84 12.26 -8.86
C ILE A 156 7.79 11.93 -10.00
N GLN A 157 7.64 10.75 -10.59
CA GLN A 157 8.52 10.26 -11.65
C GLN A 157 7.69 9.95 -12.92
N PRO A 158 7.99 10.59 -14.05
CA PRO A 158 7.38 10.23 -15.33
C PRO A 158 7.94 8.90 -15.88
N SER A 159 7.14 8.21 -16.70
CA SER A 159 7.60 7.14 -17.59
C SER A 159 8.48 7.72 -18.70
N LEU A 160 9.22 6.86 -19.40
CA LEU A 160 10.17 7.30 -20.44
C LEU A 160 9.49 8.07 -21.59
N ASP A 161 8.21 7.79 -21.82
CA ASP A 161 7.35 8.39 -22.84
C ASP A 161 6.45 9.51 -22.30
N ASP A 162 6.65 9.94 -21.05
CA ASP A 162 5.83 10.95 -20.34
C ASP A 162 4.31 10.64 -20.28
N ALA A 163 3.90 9.42 -20.66
CA ALA A 163 2.49 9.02 -20.71
C ALA A 163 1.92 8.65 -19.33
N VAL A 164 2.77 8.25 -18.38
CA VAL A 164 2.36 7.78 -17.05
C VAL A 164 3.26 8.37 -15.98
N TYR A 165 2.66 8.87 -14.90
CA TYR A 165 3.39 9.36 -13.74
C TYR A 165 3.24 8.41 -12.57
N LYS A 166 4.35 8.06 -11.92
CA LYS A 166 4.38 7.32 -10.66
C LYS A 166 4.60 8.29 -9.50
N LEU A 167 3.74 8.20 -8.49
CA LEU A 167 3.81 9.03 -7.29
C LEU A 167 3.94 8.14 -6.06
N TRP A 168 4.94 8.41 -5.22
CA TRP A 168 5.10 7.76 -3.92
C TRP A 168 5.89 8.64 -2.96
N GLY A 169 5.72 8.41 -1.67
CA GLY A 169 6.34 9.25 -0.66
C GLY A 169 6.08 8.78 0.75
N VAL A 170 6.61 9.56 1.69
CA VAL A 170 6.41 9.39 3.13
C VAL A 170 5.94 10.72 3.68
N LEU A 171 4.84 10.69 4.43
CA LEU A 171 4.30 11.85 5.13
C LEU A 171 4.21 11.57 6.63
N PRO A 172 4.37 12.60 7.48
CA PRO A 172 3.99 12.51 8.88
C PRO A 172 2.54 12.07 9.02
N GLY A 173 2.21 11.34 10.09
CA GLY A 173 0.88 10.73 10.23
C GLY A 173 -0.29 11.73 10.18
N ILE A 174 -0.10 12.96 10.69
CA ILE A 174 -1.11 14.03 10.59
C ILE A 174 -1.31 14.44 9.12
N ASP A 175 -0.23 14.73 8.40
CA ASP A 175 -0.28 15.18 7.01
C ASP A 175 -0.81 14.06 6.09
N GLY A 176 -0.37 12.82 6.31
CA GLY A 176 -0.87 11.65 5.59
C GLY A 176 -2.37 11.45 5.79
N ARG A 177 -2.88 11.68 7.01
CA ARG A 177 -4.33 11.62 7.29
C ARG A 177 -5.09 12.75 6.60
N VAL A 178 -4.53 13.95 6.54
CA VAL A 178 -5.13 15.07 5.80
C VAL A 178 -5.23 14.73 4.31
N VAL A 179 -4.17 14.20 3.70
CA VAL A 179 -4.17 13.76 2.30
C VAL A 179 -5.20 12.67 2.07
N GLU A 180 -5.23 11.63 2.91
CA GLU A 180 -6.22 10.55 2.82
C GLU A 180 -7.66 11.08 2.89
N GLN A 181 -7.96 11.96 3.85
CA GLN A 181 -9.28 12.55 4.00
C GLN A 181 -9.67 13.44 2.81
N ALA A 182 -8.73 14.22 2.27
CA ALA A 182 -8.98 15.06 1.11
C ALA A 182 -9.33 14.20 -0.12
N LEU A 183 -8.56 13.14 -0.38
CA LEU A 183 -8.81 12.19 -1.47
C LEU A 183 -10.16 11.51 -1.32
N HIS A 184 -10.46 11.00 -0.12
CA HIS A 184 -11.73 10.33 0.13
C HIS A 184 -12.93 11.28 -0.03
N ARG A 185 -12.80 12.52 0.46
CA ARG A 185 -13.84 13.52 0.30
C ARG A 185 -14.07 13.85 -1.17
N ARG A 186 -13.02 14.09 -1.96
CA ARG A 186 -13.17 14.40 -3.39
C ARG A 186 -13.69 13.21 -4.17
N GLU A 187 -13.24 11.99 -3.86
CA GLU A 187 -13.78 10.76 -4.44
C GLU A 187 -15.31 10.70 -4.33
N THR A 188 -15.88 11.00 -3.15
CA THR A 188 -17.35 10.98 -2.96
C THR A 188 -18.11 12.05 -3.76
N GLN A 189 -17.41 13.05 -4.28
CA GLN A 189 -17.99 14.14 -5.07
C GLN A 189 -17.87 13.90 -6.58
N LEU A 190 -16.99 13.00 -7.02
CA LEU A 190 -16.82 12.69 -8.43
C LEU A 190 -17.97 11.81 -8.94
N PRO A 191 -18.51 12.11 -10.14
CA PRO A 191 -19.55 11.30 -10.76
C PRO A 191 -19.01 9.89 -11.07
N VAL A 192 -19.88 8.88 -10.97
CA VAL A 192 -19.54 7.50 -11.36
C VAL A 192 -19.95 7.31 -12.81
N LEU A 193 -18.98 7.05 -13.69
CA LEU A 193 -19.25 6.79 -15.10
C LEU A 193 -19.97 5.44 -15.27
N PRO A 194 -21.00 5.35 -16.14
CA PRO A 194 -21.73 4.11 -16.38
C PRO A 194 -20.89 3.11 -17.18
N GLY A 195 -20.87 1.84 -16.73
CA GLY A 195 -20.33 0.71 -17.52
C GLY A 195 -18.96 0.17 -17.10
N GLN A 196 -18.26 0.80 -16.17
CA GLN A 196 -17.01 0.27 -15.61
C GLN A 196 -17.01 0.34 -14.08
N GLY A 197 -16.70 -0.79 -13.43
CA GLY A 197 -16.44 -0.81 -12.00
C GLY A 197 -15.09 -0.15 -11.72
N GLN A 198 -15.07 1.14 -11.45
CA GLN A 198 -13.84 1.82 -11.06
C GLN A 198 -13.36 1.28 -9.71
N GLY A 199 -12.16 0.70 -9.68
CA GLY A 199 -11.53 0.27 -8.44
C GLY A 199 -11.20 1.47 -7.56
N LEU A 200 -11.16 1.26 -6.23
CA LEU A 200 -10.84 2.30 -5.24
C LEU A 200 -9.54 3.07 -5.57
N GLY A 201 -8.54 2.39 -6.17
CA GLY A 201 -7.29 3.02 -6.58
C GLY A 201 -7.45 4.05 -7.70
N GLN A 202 -8.31 3.76 -8.70
CA GLN A 202 -8.58 4.66 -9.82
C GLN A 202 -9.30 5.91 -9.33
N ARG A 203 -10.37 5.74 -8.52
CA ARG A 203 -11.11 6.88 -7.96
C ARG A 203 -10.26 7.81 -7.11
N ARG A 204 -9.27 7.26 -6.39
CA ARG A 204 -8.30 8.06 -5.62
C ARG A 204 -7.33 8.82 -6.52
N ALA A 205 -6.95 8.26 -7.67
CA ALA A 205 -6.14 8.96 -8.66
C ALA A 205 -6.92 10.12 -9.28
N ASP A 206 -8.18 9.89 -9.67
CA ASP A 206 -9.06 10.92 -10.23
C ASP A 206 -9.31 12.04 -9.22
N ALA A 207 -9.56 11.68 -7.95
CA ALA A 207 -9.68 12.62 -6.85
C ALA A 207 -8.43 13.49 -6.66
N LEU A 208 -7.23 12.89 -6.74
CA LEU A 208 -5.97 13.63 -6.64
C LEU A 208 -5.82 14.62 -7.80
N ALA A 209 -6.02 14.16 -9.04
CA ALA A 209 -5.93 14.99 -10.23
C ALA A 209 -6.93 16.16 -10.18
N SER A 210 -8.15 15.89 -9.74
CA SER A 210 -9.21 16.89 -9.59
C SER A 210 -8.88 17.96 -8.53
N ILE A 211 -8.28 17.58 -7.40
CA ILE A 211 -7.79 18.54 -6.38
C ILE A 211 -6.67 19.41 -6.95
N CYS A 212 -5.72 18.81 -7.68
CA CYS A 212 -4.62 19.56 -8.30
C CYS A 212 -5.13 20.52 -9.39
N LEU A 213 -6.12 20.09 -10.18
CA LEU A 213 -6.76 20.94 -11.18
C LEU A 213 -7.48 22.13 -10.53
N ASP A 214 -8.24 21.90 -9.46
CA ASP A 214 -8.87 22.99 -8.69
C ASP A 214 -7.82 23.98 -8.15
N ALA A 215 -6.66 23.49 -7.68
CA ALA A 215 -5.59 24.37 -7.22
C ALA A 215 -4.95 25.20 -8.34
N LEU A 216 -4.89 24.66 -9.57
CA LEU A 216 -4.38 25.36 -10.75
C LEU A 216 -5.40 26.31 -11.38
N THR A 217 -6.70 26.04 -11.19
CA THR A 217 -7.79 26.75 -11.88
C THR A 217 -8.68 27.58 -10.94
N GLY A 218 -8.49 27.44 -9.62
CA GLY A 218 -9.30 28.05 -8.58
C GLY A 218 -9.08 29.56 -8.39
N VAL A 219 -10.04 30.32 -8.92
CA VAL A 219 -10.58 31.65 -8.51
C VAL A 219 -9.62 32.68 -7.89
N ASP A 220 -9.38 33.75 -8.66
CA ASP A 220 -8.97 35.09 -8.22
C ASP A 220 -10.10 35.72 -7.34
N PRO A 221 -9.82 36.31 -6.16
CA PRO A 221 -10.82 36.82 -5.21
C PRO A 221 -11.80 37.90 -5.71
N THR A 222 -11.77 38.28 -6.99
CA THR A 222 -12.60 39.34 -7.57
C THR A 222 -13.87 38.87 -8.28
N GLY A 223 -14.17 37.56 -8.30
CA GLY A 223 -15.51 37.05 -8.67
C GLY A 223 -15.93 37.31 -10.12
N LEU A 224 -15.02 37.73 -11.00
CA LEU A 224 -15.25 37.72 -12.42
C LEU A 224 -14.98 36.30 -12.94
N HIS A 225 -16.07 35.59 -13.24
CA HIS A 225 -16.04 34.32 -13.97
C HIS A 225 -15.14 34.49 -15.20
N ASN A 226 -13.94 33.91 -15.15
CA ASN A 226 -13.12 33.84 -16.34
C ASN A 226 -13.82 32.84 -17.28
N ARG A 227 -14.09 33.31 -18.50
CA ARG A 227 -14.69 32.58 -19.62
C ARG A 227 -14.20 31.13 -19.66
N ALA A 228 -15.15 30.20 -19.88
CA ALA A 228 -14.97 28.79 -20.22
C ALA A 228 -13.49 28.36 -20.31
N VAL A 229 -12.99 27.79 -19.21
CA VAL A 229 -11.64 27.24 -19.15
C VAL A 229 -11.59 26.06 -20.13
N THR A 230 -10.87 26.20 -21.23
CA THR A 230 -10.51 25.07 -22.09
C THR A 230 -9.67 24.12 -21.24
N VAL A 231 -10.26 22.98 -20.85
CA VAL A 231 -9.61 21.99 -19.96
C VAL A 231 -8.46 21.27 -20.68
N ALA A 232 -8.57 21.11 -22.00
CA ALA A 232 -7.53 20.54 -22.85
C ALA A 232 -7.72 21.00 -24.31
N GLU A 233 -6.62 21.29 -25.01
CA GLU A 233 -6.61 21.41 -26.48
C GLU A 233 -5.93 20.15 -27.02
N VAL A 234 -6.64 19.43 -27.89
CA VAL A 234 -6.24 18.12 -28.39
C VAL A 234 -6.05 18.20 -29.90
N PHE A 235 -4.87 17.82 -30.37
CA PHE A 235 -4.51 17.70 -31.77
C PHE A 235 -4.55 16.22 -32.17
N VAL A 236 -5.35 15.94 -33.20
CA VAL A 236 -5.47 14.61 -33.81
C VAL A 236 -5.12 14.75 -35.28
N ASP A 237 -4.14 13.97 -35.73
CA ASP A 237 -3.85 13.80 -37.14
C ASP A 237 -4.81 12.74 -37.70
N ALA A 238 -5.66 13.13 -38.64
CA ALA A 238 -6.73 12.29 -39.17
C ALA A 238 -6.20 11.05 -39.92
N ASP A 239 -5.07 11.18 -40.62
CA ASP A 239 -4.49 10.08 -41.40
C ASP A 239 -3.90 9.02 -40.45
N ILE A 240 -3.17 9.48 -39.43
CA ILE A 240 -2.58 8.61 -38.41
C ILE A 240 -3.66 7.94 -37.54
N ALA A 241 -4.70 8.69 -37.15
CA ALA A 241 -5.80 8.15 -36.34
C ALA A 241 -6.64 7.14 -37.12
N ALA A 242 -6.89 7.36 -38.42
CA ALA A 242 -7.62 6.44 -39.27
C ALA A 242 -6.86 5.13 -39.50
N GLU A 243 -5.56 5.19 -39.76
CA GLU A 243 -4.72 3.99 -39.95
C GLU A 243 -4.56 3.16 -38.67
N SER A 244 -4.51 3.82 -37.51
CA SER A 244 -4.32 3.17 -36.21
C SER A 244 -5.62 2.83 -35.47
N ALA A 245 -6.79 3.07 -36.08
CA ALA A 245 -8.09 2.97 -35.42
C ALA A 245 -8.16 3.74 -34.06
N GLY A 246 -7.42 4.84 -33.95
CA GLY A 246 -7.33 5.68 -32.74
C GLY A 246 -6.28 5.24 -31.71
N GLU A 247 -5.55 4.15 -31.93
CA GLU A 247 -4.51 3.66 -31.00
C GLU A 247 -3.24 4.52 -30.99
N ALA A 248 -2.96 5.27 -32.07
CA ALA A 248 -1.83 6.20 -32.11
C ALA A 248 -1.96 7.37 -31.11
N GLY A 249 -3.16 7.53 -30.50
CA GLY A 249 -3.46 8.54 -29.50
C GLY A 249 -3.61 9.94 -30.08
N ALA A 250 -3.87 10.90 -29.20
CA ALA A 250 -3.94 12.31 -29.53
C ALA A 250 -2.85 13.08 -28.78
N THR A 251 -2.46 14.25 -29.29
CA THR A 251 -1.45 15.10 -28.64
C THR A 251 -2.11 16.31 -28.02
N LEU A 252 -1.86 16.56 -26.74
CA LEU A 252 -2.33 17.77 -26.08
C LEU A 252 -1.47 18.98 -26.49
N SER A 253 -1.98 20.20 -26.31
CA SER A 253 -1.18 21.44 -26.51
C SER A 253 0.05 21.54 -25.61
N THR A 254 0.08 20.76 -24.53
CA THR A 254 1.25 20.58 -23.65
C THR A 254 2.32 19.67 -24.26
N GLY A 255 2.06 19.04 -25.40
CA GLY A 255 2.94 18.08 -26.07
C GLY A 255 2.79 16.63 -25.58
N LEU A 256 2.00 16.39 -24.54
CA LEU A 256 1.75 15.05 -23.99
C LEU A 256 0.86 14.23 -24.93
N ARG A 257 1.18 12.94 -25.08
CA ARG A 257 0.31 11.99 -25.80
C ARG A 257 -0.68 11.35 -24.85
N VAL A 258 -1.94 11.32 -25.28
CA VAL A 258 -3.05 10.67 -24.56
C VAL A 258 -3.61 9.52 -25.39
N GLY A 259 -3.84 8.39 -24.73
CA GLY A 259 -4.46 7.21 -25.34
C GLY A 259 -5.99 7.35 -25.48
N PRO A 260 -6.65 6.39 -26.15
CA PRO A 260 -8.07 6.46 -26.49
C PRO A 260 -8.99 6.51 -25.26
N GLU A 261 -8.66 5.80 -24.18
CA GLU A 261 -9.46 5.82 -22.94
C GLU A 261 -9.41 7.18 -22.23
N THR A 262 -8.22 7.76 -22.08
CA THR A 262 -8.04 9.12 -21.51
C THR A 262 -8.70 10.19 -22.37
N LEU A 263 -8.63 10.04 -23.69
CA LEU A 263 -9.31 10.95 -24.62
C LEU A 263 -10.84 10.83 -24.50
N ALA A 264 -11.37 9.61 -24.35
CA ALA A 264 -12.80 9.39 -24.15
C ALA A 264 -13.29 10.03 -22.84
N GLU A 265 -12.51 9.94 -21.77
CA GLU A 265 -12.81 10.58 -20.49
C GLU A 265 -12.87 12.12 -20.60
N ILE A 266 -11.85 12.73 -21.21
CA ILE A 266 -11.80 14.19 -21.47
C ILE A 266 -13.03 14.64 -22.27
N LEU A 267 -13.44 13.86 -23.27
CA LEU A 267 -14.60 14.18 -24.12
C LEU A 267 -15.95 13.92 -23.44
N CYS A 268 -16.02 13.05 -22.42
CA CYS A 268 -17.27 12.75 -21.71
C CYS A 268 -17.62 13.78 -20.64
N GLU A 269 -16.63 14.48 -20.05
CA GLU A 269 -16.85 15.40 -18.92
C GLU A 269 -17.02 16.88 -19.32
N GLY A 270 -16.76 17.24 -20.58
CA GLY A 270 -16.73 18.64 -21.02
C GLY A 270 -17.48 18.93 -22.33
N ALA A 271 -17.89 20.20 -22.50
CA ALA A 271 -18.32 20.69 -23.80
C ALA A 271 -17.10 20.75 -24.73
N ALA A 272 -17.12 19.96 -25.80
CA ALA A 272 -16.02 19.84 -26.74
C ALA A 272 -16.31 20.67 -28.00
N ARG A 273 -15.36 21.52 -28.42
CA ARG A 273 -15.39 22.15 -29.74
C ARG A 273 -14.37 21.43 -30.62
N VAL A 274 -14.85 20.75 -31.65
CA VAL A 274 -14.01 20.13 -32.67
C VAL A 274 -13.74 21.15 -33.75
N ILE A 275 -12.46 21.40 -34.05
CA ILE A 275 -12.04 22.25 -35.16
C ILE A 275 -11.31 21.36 -36.16
N ILE A 276 -11.82 21.30 -37.38
CA ILE A 276 -11.19 20.58 -38.49
C ILE A 276 -10.29 21.57 -39.22
N THR A 277 -9.04 21.18 -39.42
CA THR A 277 -8.05 22.00 -40.13
C THR A 277 -7.58 21.29 -41.40
N ASP A 278 -7.32 22.05 -42.45
CA ASP A 278 -6.60 21.61 -43.65
C ASP A 278 -5.24 22.34 -43.65
N GLY A 279 -4.18 21.59 -43.31
CA GLY A 279 -2.90 22.17 -42.89
C GLY A 279 -3.06 23.05 -41.64
N MET A 280 -2.71 24.33 -41.73
CA MET A 280 -2.85 25.29 -40.63
C MET A 280 -4.15 26.11 -40.66
N HIS A 281 -5.04 25.84 -41.62
CA HIS A 281 -6.25 26.65 -41.81
C HIS A 281 -7.48 25.92 -41.28
N PRO A 282 -8.28 26.53 -40.39
CA PRO A 282 -9.53 25.94 -39.95
C PRO A 282 -10.54 25.94 -41.10
N VAL A 283 -11.05 24.77 -41.44
CA VAL A 283 -12.01 24.55 -42.54
C VAL A 283 -13.42 24.24 -42.05
N ALA A 284 -13.57 23.74 -40.83
CA ALA A 284 -14.87 23.55 -40.18
C ALA A 284 -14.73 23.58 -38.66
N TYR A 285 -15.83 23.85 -37.96
CA TYR A 285 -15.93 23.62 -36.53
C TYR A 285 -17.29 23.00 -36.18
N THR A 286 -17.34 22.25 -35.09
CA THR A 286 -18.56 21.66 -34.56
C THR A 286 -18.50 21.71 -33.04
N ASP A 287 -19.57 22.23 -32.44
CA ASP A 287 -19.73 22.24 -31.00
C ASP A 287 -20.46 20.96 -30.58
N ARG A 288 -19.87 20.22 -29.65
CA ARG A 288 -20.43 19.04 -29.01
C ARG A 288 -20.69 19.40 -27.55
N THR A 289 -21.94 19.67 -27.23
CA THR A 289 -22.44 19.86 -25.87
C THR A 289 -22.66 18.53 -25.17
#